data_AF-A0A925ZME2-F1
#
_entry.id   AF-A0A925ZME2-F1
#
_cell.length_a   1.000
_cell.length_b   1.000
_cell.length_c   1.000
_cell.angle_alpha   90.00
_cell.angle_beta   90.00
_cell.angle_gamma   90.00
#
_symmetry.space_group_name_H-M   'P 1'
#
loop_
_entity.id
_entity.type
_entity.pdbx_description
1 polymer ?
#
loop_
_entity_poly.entity_id
_entity_poly.type
_entity_poly.pdbx_seq_one_letter_code
_entity_poly.pdbx_strand_id
1 'polypeptide(L)'
;IGAPPVKPSARVRGGGSKAEVTGSLDPEVVRRHVKRHVGEVRSCYEKALAADPSLAGKLTLTFTIRPDGTVSSSRISASTVPGDEVGDCVVAASKRWTFPEPEGGGAVVVNYPFVLASSG
;
A
#
# COMPACT_ATOMS: atom_id res chain seq x y z
N ILE A 1 -13.71 -22.72 -29.13
CA ILE A 1 -13.33 -22.93 -27.71
C ILE A 1 -12.35 -21.82 -27.35
N GLY A 2 -12.85 -20.63 -27.01
CA GLY A 2 -12.01 -19.53 -26.57
C GLY A 2 -12.19 -19.40 -25.06
N ALA A 3 -11.15 -19.68 -24.28
CA ALA A 3 -11.18 -19.34 -22.87
C ALA A 3 -11.38 -17.81 -22.76
N PRO A 4 -12.29 -17.30 -21.92
CA PRO A 4 -12.35 -15.87 -21.66
C PRO A 4 -10.98 -15.39 -21.17
N PRO A 5 -10.50 -14.20 -21.56
CA PRO A 5 -9.24 -13.67 -21.06
C PRO A 5 -9.33 -13.62 -19.53
N VAL A 6 -8.55 -14.45 -18.86
CA VAL A 6 -8.39 -14.39 -17.41
C VAL A 6 -7.79 -13.02 -17.11
N LYS A 7 -8.60 -12.09 -16.63
CA LYS A 7 -8.09 -10.82 -16.13
C LYS A 7 -7.08 -11.17 -15.04
N PRO A 8 -5.81 -10.74 -15.14
CA PRO A 8 -4.84 -11.01 -14.09
C PRO A 8 -5.43 -10.48 -12.78
N SER A 9 -5.76 -11.38 -11.86
CA SER A 9 -6.35 -10.98 -10.60
C SER A 9 -5.21 -10.44 -9.75
N ALA A 10 -5.17 -9.11 -9.59
CA ALA A 10 -4.19 -8.46 -8.74
C ALA A 10 -4.30 -8.99 -7.31
N ARG A 11 -3.25 -9.67 -6.83
CA ARG A 11 -3.11 -10.04 -5.43
C ARG A 11 -2.19 -9.05 -4.75
N VAL A 12 -2.78 -8.17 -3.95
CA VAL A 12 -2.07 -7.28 -3.05
C VAL A 12 -2.16 -7.84 -1.63
N ARG A 13 -1.03 -8.22 -1.05
CA ARG A 13 -0.94 -8.65 0.35
C ARG A 13 -0.24 -7.59 1.17
N GLY A 14 -0.90 -7.13 2.22
CA GLY A 14 -0.29 -6.23 3.21
C GLY A 14 0.38 -6.98 4.34
N GLY A 15 1.70 -6.78 4.52
CA GLY A 15 2.42 -7.14 5.74
C GLY A 15 3.11 -8.52 5.76
N GLY A 16 4.09 -8.73 4.88
CA GLY A 16 4.94 -9.94 4.85
C GLY A 16 6.32 -9.82 5.52
N SER A 17 6.77 -8.61 5.88
CA SER A 17 8.09 -8.41 6.52
C SER A 17 8.00 -7.17 7.41
N LYS A 18 7.59 -7.36 8.68
CA LYS A 18 7.43 -6.32 9.74
C LYS A 18 7.11 -4.91 9.22
N ALA A 19 5.82 -4.58 9.14
CA ALA A 19 5.44 -3.17 9.08
C ALA A 19 6.02 -2.48 10.32
N GLU A 20 6.89 -1.50 10.12
CA GLU A 20 7.58 -0.81 11.20
C GLU A 20 6.79 0.45 11.51
N VAL A 21 6.33 0.56 12.75
CA VAL A 21 5.51 1.68 13.22
C VAL A 21 6.29 2.33 14.35
N THR A 22 6.70 3.57 14.12
CA THR A 22 7.42 4.38 15.09
C THR A 22 6.49 5.46 15.60
N GLY A 23 6.06 5.33 16.85
CA GLY A 23 5.16 6.27 17.53
C GLY A 23 4.10 5.53 18.34
N SER A 24 3.12 6.29 18.82
CA SER A 24 2.15 5.82 19.81
C SER A 24 0.86 5.24 19.21
N LEU A 25 0.97 4.56 18.07
CA LEU A 25 -0.16 3.89 17.43
C LEU A 25 0.15 2.41 17.26
N ASP A 26 -0.79 1.59 17.69
CA ASP A 26 -0.60 0.15 17.64
C ASP A 26 -0.44 -0.34 16.18
N PRO A 27 0.59 -1.14 15.87
CA PRO A 27 0.83 -1.63 14.52
C PRO A 27 -0.30 -2.50 13.99
N GLU A 28 -1.08 -3.18 14.82
CA GLU A 28 -2.27 -3.91 14.40
C GLU A 28 -3.40 -2.99 13.95
N VAL A 29 -3.57 -1.83 14.61
CA VAL A 29 -4.55 -0.81 14.22
C VAL A 29 -4.19 -0.24 12.84
N VAL A 30 -2.91 0.06 12.63
CA VAL A 30 -2.38 0.49 11.32
C VAL A 30 -2.62 -0.60 10.28
N ARG A 31 -2.23 -1.86 10.55
CA ARG A 31 -2.43 -2.99 9.62
C ARG A 31 -3.89 -3.16 9.23
N ARG A 32 -4.82 -3.02 10.17
CA ARG A 32 -6.26 -3.14 9.92
C ARG A 32 -6.79 -2.02 9.02
N HIS A 33 -6.36 -0.78 9.26
CA HIS A 33 -6.75 0.35 8.42
C HIS A 33 -6.14 0.23 7.03
N VAL A 34 -4.84 -0.04 6.92
CA VAL A 34 -4.18 -0.27 5.64
C VAL A 34 -4.88 -1.36 4.84
N LYS A 35 -5.27 -2.48 5.47
CA LYS A 35 -6.02 -3.57 4.82
C LYS A 35 -7.35 -3.12 4.22
N ARG A 36 -8.06 -2.16 4.84
CA ARG A 36 -9.29 -1.60 4.26
C ARG A 36 -9.03 -0.80 2.99
N HIS A 37 -7.87 -0.14 2.93
CA HIS A 37 -7.43 0.64 1.77
C HIS A 37 -6.66 -0.17 0.73
N VAL A 38 -6.44 -1.48 0.94
CA VAL A 38 -5.77 -2.35 -0.04
C VAL A 38 -6.52 -2.36 -1.38
N GLY A 39 -7.84 -2.11 -1.41
CA GLY A 39 -8.59 -1.97 -2.65
C GLY A 39 -8.10 -0.83 -3.56
N GLU A 40 -7.65 0.28 -2.97
CA GLU A 40 -7.08 1.41 -3.72
C GLU A 40 -5.70 1.04 -4.28
N VAL A 41 -4.85 0.42 -3.47
CA VAL A 41 -3.52 -0.09 -3.89
C VAL A 41 -3.68 -1.11 -5.01
N ARG A 42 -4.66 -2.00 -4.87
CA ARG A 42 -5.02 -3.00 -5.88
C ARG A 42 -5.44 -2.33 -7.18
N SER A 43 -6.26 -1.29 -7.12
CA SER A 43 -6.69 -0.56 -8.32
C SER A 43 -5.51 0.11 -9.04
N CYS A 44 -4.54 0.68 -8.31
CA CYS A 44 -3.31 1.21 -8.87
C CYS A 44 -2.49 0.12 -9.59
N TYR A 45 -2.38 -1.05 -8.97
CA TYR A 45 -1.64 -2.17 -9.54
C TYR A 45 -2.37 -2.83 -10.73
N GLU A 46 -3.70 -2.95 -10.69
CA GLU A 46 -4.52 -3.46 -11.81
C GLU A 46 -4.36 -2.61 -13.08
N LYS A 47 -4.23 -1.29 -12.94
CA LYS A 47 -3.93 -0.40 -14.06
C LYS A 47 -2.57 -0.72 -14.70
N ALA A 48 -1.55 -0.97 -13.89
CA ALA A 48 -0.23 -1.35 -14.40
C ALA A 48 -0.25 -2.76 -15.00
N LEU A 49 -1.02 -3.70 -14.41
CA LEU A 49 -1.21 -5.04 -14.98
C LEU A 49 -1.89 -5.03 -16.35
N ALA A 50 -2.65 -3.99 -16.67
CA ALA A 50 -3.23 -3.82 -18.00
C ALA A 50 -2.15 -3.53 -19.07
N ALA A 51 -1.04 -2.91 -18.68
CA ALA A 51 0.12 -2.68 -19.54
C ALA A 51 1.09 -3.87 -19.52
N ASP A 52 1.39 -4.42 -18.34
CA ASP A 52 2.23 -5.60 -18.17
C ASP A 52 1.61 -6.60 -17.16
N PRO A 53 0.97 -7.68 -17.64
CA PRO A 53 0.31 -8.66 -16.79
C PRO A 53 1.28 -9.53 -15.97
N SER A 54 2.58 -9.45 -16.26
CA SER A 54 3.65 -10.18 -15.57
C SER A 54 4.26 -9.39 -14.42
N LEU A 55 3.84 -8.14 -14.19
CA LEU A 55 4.32 -7.33 -13.08
C LEU A 55 4.12 -8.08 -11.77
N ALA A 56 5.18 -8.19 -10.98
CA ALA A 56 5.14 -8.72 -9.63
C ALA A 56 6.31 -8.13 -8.84
N GLY A 57 6.18 -8.08 -7.52
CA GLY A 57 7.25 -7.60 -6.67
C GLY A 57 6.77 -7.11 -5.31
N LYS A 58 7.61 -6.31 -4.66
CA LYS A 58 7.35 -5.71 -3.36
C LYS A 58 7.48 -4.21 -3.46
N LEU A 59 6.56 -3.50 -2.81
CA LEU A 59 6.52 -2.06 -2.74
C LEU A 59 6.41 -1.65 -1.27
N THR A 60 7.35 -0.86 -0.79
CA THR A 60 7.41 -0.38 0.59
C THR A 60 7.00 1.08 0.63
N LEU A 61 5.81 1.32 1.19
CA LEU A 61 5.26 2.66 1.39
C LEU A 61 5.67 3.18 2.76
N THR A 62 6.27 4.35 2.82
CA THR A 62 6.52 5.07 4.07
C THR A 62 5.64 6.30 4.13
N PHE A 63 4.87 6.43 5.19
CA PHE A 63 3.99 7.57 5.40
C PHE A 63 3.98 8.02 6.85
N THR A 64 3.67 9.29 7.06
CA THR A 64 3.60 9.92 8.38
C THR A 64 2.16 10.27 8.69
N ILE A 65 1.66 9.73 9.79
CA ILE A 65 0.34 10.01 10.35
C ILE A 65 0.51 11.12 11.38
N ARG A 66 -0.28 12.18 11.26
CA ARG A 66 -0.33 13.30 12.20
C ARG A 66 -1.17 12.94 13.44
N PRO A 67 -1.08 13.73 14.53
CA PRO A 67 -1.86 13.51 15.74
C PRO A 67 -3.38 13.52 15.52
N ASP A 68 -3.86 14.19 14.48
CA ASP A 68 -5.27 14.22 14.06
C ASP A 68 -5.67 12.99 13.19
N GLY A 69 -4.78 11.99 13.06
CA GLY A 69 -5.04 10.76 12.32
C GLY A 69 -4.89 10.88 10.80
N THR A 70 -4.59 12.07 10.27
CA THR A 70 -4.44 12.28 8.82
C THR A 70 -3.00 12.05 8.35
N VAL A 71 -2.81 11.65 7.09
CA VAL A 71 -1.48 11.45 6.53
C VAL A 71 -0.90 12.79 6.06
N SER A 72 0.23 13.24 6.64
CA SER A 72 0.92 14.46 6.18
C SER A 72 1.84 14.22 5.00
N SER A 73 2.54 13.09 5.00
CA SER A 73 3.56 12.75 4.01
C SER A 73 3.47 11.28 3.64
N SER A 74 3.69 10.97 2.38
CA SER A 74 3.74 9.60 1.87
C SER A 74 4.73 9.51 0.72
N ARG A 75 5.53 8.45 0.69
CA ARG A 75 6.54 8.17 -0.35
C ARG A 75 6.82 6.67 -0.46
N ILE A 76 7.34 6.24 -1.60
CA ILE A 76 7.90 4.90 -1.75
C ILE A 76 9.35 4.93 -1.26
N SER A 77 9.67 4.12 -0.26
CA SER A 77 11.06 4.00 0.23
C SER A 77 11.81 2.83 -0.41
N ALA A 78 11.09 1.84 -0.95
CA ALA A 78 11.67 0.77 -1.75
C ALA A 78 10.63 0.20 -2.71
N SER A 79 11.01 -0.11 -3.95
CA SER A 79 10.17 -0.85 -4.90
C SER A 79 11.03 -1.87 -5.64
N THR A 80 10.51 -3.07 -5.84
CA THR A 80 11.05 -4.06 -6.77
C THR A 80 10.14 -4.25 -7.98
N VAL A 81 9.01 -3.53 -8.04
CA VAL A 81 8.12 -3.52 -9.19
C VAL A 81 8.68 -2.52 -10.20
N PRO A 82 8.81 -2.90 -11.48
CA PRO A 82 9.31 -1.98 -12.48
C PRO A 82 8.28 -0.89 -12.79
N GLY A 83 8.78 0.34 -12.97
CA GLY A 83 7.96 1.53 -13.20
C GLY A 83 7.49 2.21 -11.90
N ASP A 84 7.44 3.54 -11.93
CA ASP A 84 7.01 4.37 -10.80
C ASP A 84 5.49 4.57 -10.76
N GLU A 85 4.75 4.24 -11.83
CA GLU A 85 3.31 4.50 -11.97
C GLU A 85 2.47 3.89 -10.83
N VAL A 86 2.79 2.66 -10.44
CA VAL A 86 2.12 1.99 -9.31
C VAL A 86 2.46 2.71 -8.01
N GLY A 87 3.73 3.08 -7.82
CA GLY A 87 4.20 3.79 -6.64
C GLY A 87 3.56 5.14 -6.46
N ASP A 88 3.56 5.96 -7.51
CA ASP A 88 2.96 7.29 -7.52
C ASP A 88 1.46 7.25 -7.28
N CYS A 89 0.75 6.30 -7.90
CA CYS A 89 -0.67 6.09 -7.66
C CYS A 89 -0.95 5.72 -6.19
N VAL A 90 -0.15 4.81 -5.61
CA VAL A 90 -0.28 4.40 -4.20
C VAL A 90 0.06 5.55 -3.25
N VAL A 91 1.09 6.33 -3.54
CA VAL A 91 1.44 7.53 -2.77
C VAL A 91 0.29 8.55 -2.80
N ALA A 92 -0.28 8.81 -3.97
CA ALA A 92 -1.41 9.73 -4.11
C ALA A 92 -2.67 9.23 -3.38
N ALA A 93 -2.97 7.92 -3.42
CA ALA A 93 -4.07 7.33 -2.68
C ALA A 93 -3.85 7.41 -1.17
N SER A 94 -2.66 7.04 -0.70
CA SER A 94 -2.35 7.00 0.74
C SER A 94 -2.39 8.35 1.44
N LYS A 95 -2.13 9.46 0.73
CA LYS A 95 -2.32 10.82 1.27
C LYS A 95 -3.78 11.13 1.65
N ARG A 96 -4.74 10.39 1.10
CA ARG A 96 -6.17 10.54 1.38
C ARG A 96 -6.65 9.59 2.49
N TRP A 97 -5.77 8.73 3.00
CA TRP A 97 -6.14 7.79 4.06
C TRP A 97 -6.28 8.53 5.40
N THR A 98 -7.25 8.07 6.18
CA THR A 98 -7.50 8.57 7.52
C THR A 98 -7.35 7.41 8.50
N PHE A 99 -6.47 7.61 9.47
CA PHE A 99 -6.19 6.70 10.57
C PHE A 99 -6.83 7.22 11.85
N PRO A 100 -7.04 6.37 12.86
CA PRO A 100 -7.45 6.83 14.17
C PRO A 100 -6.32 7.63 14.81
N GLU A 101 -6.69 8.55 15.69
CA GLU A 101 -5.74 9.41 16.39
C GLU A 101 -4.76 8.56 17.22
N PRO A 102 -3.44 8.75 17.08
CA PRO A 102 -2.44 8.04 17.86
C PRO A 102 -2.49 8.45 19.34
N GLU A 103 -2.42 7.47 20.25
CA GLU A 103 -2.52 7.70 21.70
C GLU A 103 -1.26 8.41 22.22
N GLY A 104 -1.32 9.70 22.49
CA GLY A 104 -0.16 10.46 23.00
C GLY A 104 0.29 11.62 22.11
N GLY A 105 -0.50 11.96 21.08
CA GLY A 105 -0.41 13.25 20.38
C GLY A 105 0.85 13.46 19.54
N GLY A 106 1.64 12.41 19.33
CA GLY A 106 2.83 12.41 18.48
C GLY A 106 2.52 12.02 17.04
N ALA A 107 3.34 12.48 16.09
CA ALA A 107 3.31 11.96 14.73
C ALA A 107 3.84 10.53 14.69
N VAL A 108 3.21 9.67 13.90
CA VAL A 108 3.58 8.26 13.75
C VAL A 108 4.13 8.04 12.36
N VAL A 109 5.34 7.48 12.27
CA VAL A 109 5.93 7.09 10.99
C VAL A 109 5.67 5.61 10.78
N VAL A 110 5.03 5.28 9.66
CA VAL A 110 4.70 3.90 9.27
C VAL A 110 5.48 3.53 8.03
N ASN A 111 6.18 2.42 8.09
CA ASN A 111 6.83 1.78 6.95
C ASN A 111 6.15 0.45 6.65
N TYR A 112 5.40 0.39 5.55
CA TYR A 112 4.51 -0.73 5.24
C TYR A 112 4.85 -1.39 3.90
N PRO A 113 5.30 -2.66 3.90
CA PRO A 113 5.53 -3.41 2.67
C PRO A 113 4.23 -4.05 2.15
N PHE A 114 3.93 -3.76 0.90
CA PHE A 114 2.94 -4.41 0.07
C PHE A 114 3.62 -5.41 -0.86
N VAL A 115 3.11 -6.64 -0.89
CA VAL A 115 3.51 -7.64 -1.87
C VAL A 115 2.46 -7.65 -2.97
N LEU A 116 2.92 -7.37 -4.20
CA LEU A 116 2.14 -7.31 -5.41
C LEU A 116 2.44 -8.56 -6.23
N ALA A 117 1.42 -9.36 -6.51
CA ALA A 117 1.57 -10.57 -7.31
C ALA A 117 0.46 -10.64 -8.35
N SER A 118 0.85 -11.00 -9.58
CA SER A 118 -0.09 -11.41 -10.60
C SER A 118 -0.54 -12.84 -10.29
N SER A 119 -1.85 -13.03 -10.24
CA SER A 119 -2.42 -14.39 -10.21
C SER A 119 -2.40 -14.92 -11.63
N GLY A 120 -1.27 -15.51 -12.03
CA GLY A 120 -1.23 -16.43 -13.16
C GLY A 120 -2.03 -17.69 -12.87
#